data_AF-A0A359AW39-F1
#
_entry.id   AF-A0A359AW39-F1
#
_cell.length_a   1.000
_cell.length_b   1.000
_cell.length_c   1.000
_cell.angle_alpha   90.00
_cell.angle_beta   90.00
_cell.angle_gamma   90.00
#
_symmetry.space_group_name_H-M   'P 1'
#
loop_
_entity.id
_entity.type
_entity.pdbx_description
1 polymer ?
#
loop_
_entity_poly.entity_id
_entity_poly.type
_entity_poly.pdbx_seq_one_letter_code
_entity_poly.pdbx_strand_id
1 'polypeptide(L)' 'MKKSVFFLCLLFLSVQAISVQAQKIRIKTGIEVLKDDQFSILKGKRVGLITNPTGVDNNLKSTIDILH' A
#
# COMPACT_ATOMS: atom_id res chain seq x y z
N MET A 1 27.65 -30.49 17.07
CA MET A 1 26.23 -30.52 17.49
C MET A 1 25.63 -29.12 17.62
N LYS A 2 26.12 -28.23 18.51
CA LYS A 2 25.54 -26.87 18.70
C LYS A 2 25.52 -25.99 17.43
N LYS A 3 26.58 -26.03 16.61
CA LYS A 3 26.66 -25.27 15.34
C LYS A 3 25.68 -25.78 14.27
N SER A 4 25.51 -27.10 14.15
CA SER A 4 24.58 -27.71 13.20
C SER A 4 23.12 -27.42 13.55
N VAL A 5 22.78 -27.40 14.85
CA VAL A 5 21.45 -26.99 15.33
C VAL A 5 21.18 -25.51 15.04
N PHE A 6 22.19 -24.65 15.23
CA PHE A 6 22.08 -23.23 14.89
C PHE A 6 21.83 -22.98 13.40
N PHE A 7 22.55 -23.67 12.52
CA PHE A 7 22.33 -23.61 11.08
C PHE A 7 20.93 -24.12 10.68
N LEU A 8 20.44 -25.17 11.32
CA LEU A 8 19.10 -25.71 11.08
C LEU A 8 17.99 -24.72 11.51
N CYS A 9 18.16 -24.03 12.64
CA CYS A 9 17.25 -22.97 13.08
C CYS A 9 17.24 -21.77 12.11
N LEU A 10 18.41 -21.35 11.61
CA LEU A 10 18.53 -20.28 10.62
C LEU A 10 17.83 -20.63 9.29
N LEU A 11 18.00 -21.87 8.82
CA LEU A 11 17.33 -22.35 7.63
C LEU A 11 15.81 -22.37 7.83
N PHE A 12 15.34 -22.83 8.99
CA PHE A 12 13.91 -22.86 9.31
C PHE A 12 13.29 -21.45 9.40
N LEU A 13 14.00 -20.47 9.98
CA LEU A 13 13.56 -19.07 9.99
C LEU A 13 13.48 -18.48 8.57
N SER A 14 14.42 -18.81 7.69
CA SER A 14 14.45 -18.29 6.32
C SER A 14 13.26 -18.79 5.49
N VAL A 15 12.77 -20.00 5.72
CA VAL A 15 11.61 -20.57 5.03
C VAL A 15 10.31 -19.90 5.48
N GLN A 16 10.19 -19.56 6.77
CA GLN A 16 8.99 -18.89 7.32
C GLN A 16 8.83 -17.45 6.80
N ALA A 17 9.92 -16.77 6.46
CA ALA A 17 9.88 -15.41 5.90
C ALA A 17 9.18 -15.33 4.53
N ILE A 18 9.15 -16.43 3.78
CA ILE A 18 8.55 -16.49 2.43
C ILE A 18 7.00 -16.48 2.51
N SER A 19 6.42 -16.84 3.65
CA SER A 19 4.96 -16.99 3.81
C SER A 19 4.24 -15.71 4.27
N VAL A 20 4.96 -14.64 4.61
CA VAL A 20 4.37 -13.39 5.09
C VAL A 20 4.19 -12.41 3.92
N GLN A 21 3.13 -12.61 3.13
CA GLN A 21 2.74 -11.70 2.06
C GLN A 21 1.49 -10.91 2.47
N ALA A 22 1.47 -9.61 2.23
CA ALA A 22 0.26 -8.81 2.39
C ALA A 22 -0.84 -9.31 1.45
N GLN A 23 -2.11 -9.23 1.90
CA GLN A 23 -3.23 -9.58 1.04
C GLN A 23 -3.27 -8.64 -0.17
N LYS A 24 -3.41 -9.22 -1.38
CA LYS A 24 -3.54 -8.44 -2.60
C LYS A 24 -4.83 -7.62 -2.54
N ILE A 25 -4.71 -6.31 -2.77
CA ILE A 25 -5.85 -5.40 -2.86
C ILE A 25 -6.68 -5.79 -4.10
N ARG A 26 -7.97 -6.04 -3.89
CA ARG A 26 -8.90 -6.50 -4.94
C ARG A 26 -9.89 -5.43 -5.41
N ILE A 27 -9.90 -4.28 -4.76
CA ILE A 27 -10.82 -3.18 -5.04
C ILE A 27 -10.03 -1.93 -5.46
N LYS A 28 -10.65 -1.07 -6.25
CA LYS A 28 -10.19 0.30 -6.46
C LYS A 28 -11.07 1.23 -5.65
N THR A 29 -10.48 2.00 -4.76
CA THR A 29 -11.17 3.05 -4.03
C THR A 29 -11.46 4.23 -4.97
N GLY A 30 -12.29 5.19 -4.54
CA GLY A 30 -12.60 6.37 -5.35
C GLY A 30 -11.36 7.16 -5.77
N ILE A 31 -10.33 7.25 -4.91
CA ILE A 31 -9.09 7.94 -5.25
C ILE A 31 -8.26 7.20 -6.32
N GLU A 32 -8.25 5.85 -6.30
CA GLU A 32 -7.58 5.07 -7.35
C GLU A 32 -8.29 5.23 -8.70
N VAL A 33 -9.63 5.26 -8.70
CA VAL A 33 -10.41 5.52 -9.91
C VAL A 33 -10.15 6.93 -10.46
N LEU A 34 -10.07 7.95 -9.59
CA LEU A 34 -9.72 9.31 -10.02
C LEU A 34 -8.29 9.41 -10.57
N LYS A 35 -7.33 8.69 -9.99
CA LYS A 35 -5.94 8.62 -10.49
C LYS A 35 -5.89 7.97 -11.88
N ASP A 36 -6.58 6.86 -12.06
CA ASP A 36 -6.63 6.14 -13.35
C ASP A 36 -7.20 7.02 -14.47
N ASP A 37 -8.21 7.83 -14.15
CA ASP A 37 -8.81 8.81 -15.07
C ASP A 37 -8.03 10.14 -15.13
N GLN A 38 -6.80 10.17 -14.61
CA GLN A 38 -5.94 11.36 -14.58
C GLN A 38 -6.63 12.62 -14.04
N PHE A 39 -7.54 12.44 -13.08
CA PHE A 39 -8.35 13.50 -12.47
C PHE A 39 -9.14 14.35 -13.49
N SER A 40 -9.55 13.78 -14.62
CA SER A 40 -10.15 14.52 -15.73
C SER A 40 -11.35 15.38 -15.30
N ILE A 41 -12.22 14.83 -14.44
CA ILE A 41 -13.42 15.50 -13.91
C ILE A 41 -13.10 16.72 -13.03
N LEU A 42 -11.89 16.80 -12.45
CA LEU A 42 -11.45 17.88 -11.58
C LEU A 42 -10.69 18.98 -12.35
N LYS A 43 -10.30 18.73 -13.60
CA LYS A 43 -9.45 19.63 -14.39
C LYS A 43 -10.08 21.02 -14.53
N GLY A 44 -9.28 22.06 -14.26
CA GLY A 44 -9.71 23.46 -14.35
C GLY A 44 -10.65 23.91 -13.23
N LYS A 45 -10.96 23.06 -12.24
CA LYS A 45 -11.79 23.42 -11.09
C LYS A 45 -10.91 23.79 -9.89
N ARG A 46 -11.38 24.74 -9.08
CA ARG A 46 -10.83 24.98 -7.74
C ARG A 46 -11.48 23.96 -6.80
N VAL A 47 -10.69 23.03 -6.27
CA VAL A 47 -11.17 21.90 -5.48
C VAL A 47 -10.79 22.11 -4.01
N GLY A 48 -11.76 22.09 -3.11
CA GLY A 48 -11.54 21.94 -1.68
C GLY A 48 -11.60 20.47 -1.30
N LEU A 49 -10.58 19.97 -0.61
CA LEU A 49 -10.51 18.58 -0.15
C LEU A 49 -10.98 18.48 1.30
N ILE A 50 -12.05 17.74 1.54
CA ILE A 50 -12.47 17.32 2.89
C ILE A 50 -11.95 15.90 3.09
N THR A 51 -11.05 15.70 4.05
CA THR A 51 -10.44 14.39 4.32
C THR A 51 -10.06 14.23 5.78
N ASN A 52 -9.66 13.02 6.16
CA ASN A 52 -9.09 12.67 7.47
C ASN A 52 -7.91 11.70 7.25
N PRO A 53 -7.23 11.20 8.29
CA PRO A 53 -6.10 10.28 8.13
C PRO A 53 -6.39 8.99 7.35
N THR A 54 -7.66 8.61 7.16
CA THR A 54 -8.03 7.40 6.38
C THR A 54 -8.09 7.65 4.88
N GLY A 55 -8.08 8.92 4.44
CA GLY A 55 -8.12 9.30 3.03
C GLY A 55 -6.77 9.12 2.35
N VAL A 56 -6.39 7.86 2.10
CA VAL A 56 -5.12 7.46 1.48
C VAL A 56 -5.34 6.56 0.26
N ASP A 57 -4.33 6.44 -0.59
CA ASP A 57 -4.31 5.46 -1.67
C ASP A 57 -3.81 4.07 -1.21
N ASN A 58 -3.70 3.12 -2.14
CA ASN A 58 -3.25 1.76 -1.85
C ASN A 58 -1.81 1.66 -1.30
N ASN A 59 -1.02 2.73 -1.42
CA ASN A 59 0.34 2.83 -0.90
C ASN A 59 0.40 3.64 0.40
N LEU A 60 -0.76 3.91 1.02
CA LEU A 60 -0.90 4.75 2.20
C LEU A 60 -0.43 6.20 1.99
N LYS A 61 -0.41 6.69 0.75
CA LYS A 61 -0.14 8.10 0.46
C LYS A 61 -1.40 8.92 0.68
N SER A 62 -1.30 10.02 1.43
CA SER A 62 -2.43 10.92 1.68
C SER A 62 -3.02 11.47 0.39
N THR A 63 -4.35 11.58 0.32
CA THR A 63 -5.04 12.22 -0.81
C THR A 63 -4.62 13.69 -0.98
N ILE A 64 -4.17 14.34 0.11
CA ILE A 64 -3.61 15.69 0.06
C ILE A 64 -2.39 15.72 -0.89
N ASP A 65 -1.45 14.79 -0.69
CA ASP A 65 -0.20 14.72 -1.45
C ASP A 65 -0.38 14.13 -2.87
N ILE A 66 -1.55 13.56 -3.15
CA ILE A 66 -1.92 13.04 -4.46
C ILE A 66 -2.49 14.16 -5.34
N LEU A 67 -3.18 15.13 -4.74
CA LEU A 67 -3.81 16.24 -5.46
C LEU A 67 -2.95 17.52 -5.51
N HIS A 68 -1.87 17.60 -4.73
CA HIS A 68 -0.93 18.73 -4.74
C HIS A 68 0.07 18.64 -5.91
#